data_AF-A0A9X0YTI3-F1
#
_entry.id   AF-A0A9X0YTI3-F1
#
_cell.length_a   1.000
_cell.length_b   1.000
_cell.length_c   1.000
_cell.angle_alpha   90.00
_cell.angle_beta   90.00
_cell.angle_gamma   90.00
#
_symmetry.space_group_name_H-M   'P 1'
#
loop_
_entity.id
_entity.type
_entity.pdbx_description
1 polymer ?
#
loop_
_entity_poly.entity_id
_entity_poly.type
_entity_poly.pdbx_seq_one_letter_code
_entity_poly.pdbx_strand_id
1 'polypeptide(L)' 'MRELIGTCVQCSEDVYCKDDFFDGVHEEGKLYCRACARKFNGEEVDVNK' A
#
# COMPACT_ATOMS: atom_id res chain seq x y z
N MET A 1 -0.50 1.69 16.98
CA MET A 1 -0.88 3.10 16.65
C MET A 1 -1.01 3.23 15.13
N ARG A 2 -1.85 4.14 14.62
CA ARG A 2 -1.98 4.37 13.17
C ARG A 2 -1.47 5.76 12.83
N GLU A 3 -0.42 5.83 12.03
CA GLU A 3 0.13 7.08 11.53
C GLU A 3 -0.21 7.23 10.05
N LEU A 4 -0.81 8.36 9.66
CA LEU A 4 -1.08 8.65 8.26
C LEU A 4 0.24 9.02 7.57
N ILE A 5 0.64 8.24 6.57
CA ILE A 5 1.87 8.48 5.81
C ILE A 5 1.60 9.38 4.61
N GLY A 6 0.44 9.19 3.96
CA GLY A 6 0.05 9.98 2.80
C GLY A 6 -1.07 9.31 2.03
N THR A 7 -1.25 9.69 0.77
CA THR A 7 -2.34 9.21 -0.08
C THR A 7 -1.80 8.47 -1.30
N CYS A 8 -2.45 7.36 -1.65
CA CYS A 8 -2.10 6.56 -2.83
C CYS A 8 -2.32 7.37 -4.11
N VAL A 9 -1.30 7.46 -4.96
CA VAL A 9 -1.39 8.20 -6.23
C VAL A 9 -2.34 7.56 -7.26
N GLN A 10 -2.71 6.29 -7.07
CA GLN A 10 -3.54 5.55 -8.02
C GLN A 10 -5.03 5.58 -7.66
N CYS A 11 -5.38 5.38 -6.38
CA CYS A 11 -6.77 5.29 -5.93
C CYS A 11 -7.19 6.42 -4.97
N SER A 12 -6.26 7.30 -4.60
CA SER A 12 -6.49 8.39 -3.63
C SER A 12 -6.93 7.92 -2.25
N GLU A 13 -6.64 6.66 -1.89
CA GLU A 13 -6.89 6.12 -0.55
C GLU A 13 -5.72 6.46 0.39
N ASP A 14 -6.04 6.72 1.65
CA ASP A 14 -5.06 7.02 2.68
C ASP A 14 -4.21 5.78 3.02
N VAL A 15 -2.89 5.96 3.02
CA VAL A 15 -1.90 4.95 3.39
C VAL A 15 -1.42 5.22 4.79
N TYR A 16 -1.50 4.20 5.65
CA TYR A 16 -1.16 4.28 7.05
C TYR A 16 0.01 3.35 7.41
N CYS A 17 0.83 3.78 8.35
CA CYS A 17 1.69 2.90 9.14
C CYS A 17 0.87 2.37 10.32
N LYS A 18 0.77 1.06 10.46
CA LYS A 18 0.06 0.40 11.57
C LYS A 18 1.04 -0.50 12.31
N ASP A 19 1.31 -0.16 13.57
CA ASP A 19 2.09 -1.00 14.49
C ASP A 19 3.46 -1.42 13.90
N ASP A 20 4.26 -0.42 13.50
CA ASP A 20 5.56 -0.58 12.82
C ASP A 20 5.52 -1.26 11.44
N PHE A 21 4.32 -1.56 10.91
CA PHE A 21 4.13 -2.09 9.56
C PHE A 21 3.55 -1.04 8.61
N PHE A 22 4.26 -0.78 7.53
CA PHE A 22 3.84 0.15 6.48
C PHE A 22 2.90 -0.54 5.47
N ASP A 23 1.65 -0.08 5.37
CA ASP A 23 0.61 -0.67 4.50
C ASP A 23 0.62 -0.08 3.08
N GLY A 24 1.82 0.13 2.54
CA GLY A 24 2.03 0.75 1.23
C GLY A 24 3.39 0.43 0.61
N VAL A 25 3.63 0.95 -0.58
CA VAL A 25 4.88 0.81 -1.32
C VAL A 25 5.29 2.18 -1.86
N HIS A 26 6.57 2.52 -1.71
CA HIS A 26 7.18 3.67 -2.38
C HIS A 26 7.92 3.17 -3.62
N GLU A 27 7.50 3.62 -4.81
CA GLU A 27 8.04 3.20 -6.10
C GLU A 27 8.21 4.44 -6.98
N GLU A 28 9.39 4.64 -7.57
CA GLU A 28 9.79 5.86 -8.30
C GLU A 28 9.43 7.19 -7.60
N GLY A 29 9.49 7.24 -6.27
CA GLY A 29 9.11 8.44 -5.50
C GLY A 29 7.59 8.69 -5.39
N LYS A 30 6.76 7.74 -5.82
CA LYS A 30 5.31 7.76 -5.68
C LYS A 30 4.87 6.80 -4.57
N LEU A 31 3.79 7.17 -3.88
CA LEU A 31 3.18 6.37 -2.83
C LEU A 31 2.01 5.55 -3.40
N TYR A 32 2.06 4.24 -3.23
CA TYR A 32 0.99 3.32 -3.60
C TYR A 32 0.48 2.58 -2.36
N CYS A 33 -0.85 2.43 -2.24
CA CYS A 33 -1.40 1.52 -1.25
C CYS A 33 -1.07 0.07 -1.63
N ARG A 34 -1.12 -0.83 -0.65
CA ARG A 34 -0.85 -2.26 -0.85
C ARG A 34 -1.67 -2.89 -1.98
N ALA A 35 -2.93 -2.51 -2.12
CA ALA A 35 -3.82 -3.04 -3.17
C ALA A 35 -3.38 -2.61 -4.58
N CYS A 36 -2.99 -1.35 -4.75
CA CYS A 36 -2.51 -0.84 -6.03
C CYS A 36 -1.14 -1.44 -6.36
N ALA A 37 -0.21 -1.47 -5.41
CA ALA A 37 1.12 -2.05 -5.61
C ALA A 37 1.06 -3.53 -6.06
N ARG A 38 0.16 -4.32 -5.46
CA ARG A 38 -0.07 -5.72 -5.87
C ARG A 38 -0.53 -5.89 -7.31
N LYS A 39 -1.33 -4.95 -7.85
CA LYS A 39 -1.78 -4.99 -9.25
C LYS A 39 -0.63 -4.75 -10.23
N PHE A 40 0.40 -3.98 -9.85
CA PHE A 40 1.56 -3.70 -10.69
C PHE A 40 2.57 -4.85 -10.71
N ASN A 41 2.77 -5.53 -9.58
CA ASN A 41 3.76 -6.59 -9.45
C ASN A 41 3.29 -8.00 -9.86
N GLY A 42 2.02 -8.18 -10.23
CA GLY A 42 1.50 -9.49 -10.63
C GLY A 42 1.51 -10.55 -9.51
N GLU A 43 1.62 -10.12 -8.25
CA GLU A 43 1.54 -11.01 -7.10
C GLU A 43 0.08 -11.42 -6.88
N GLU A 44 -0.32 -12.52 -7.51
CA GLU A 44 -1.53 -13.28 -7.18
C GLU A 44 -1.48 -13.64 -5.70
N VAL A 45 -2.36 -13.02 -4.93
CA VAL A 45 -2.51 -13.32 -3.53
C VAL A 45 -3.49 -14.46 -3.44
N ASP A 46 -2.98 -15.65 -3.20
CA ASP A 46 -3.81 -16.79 -2.81
C ASP A 46 -4.48 -16.45 -1.47
N VAL A 47 -5.71 -15.92 -1.52
CA VAL A 47 -6.59 -15.78 -0.36
C VAL A 47 -7.22 -17.14 -0.12
N ASN A 48 -6.44 -18.08 0.37
CA ASN A 48 -6.95 -19.29 1.03
C ASN A 48 -6.04 -19.65 2.21
N LYS A 49 -6.34 -19.10 3.38
CA LYS A 49 -6.60 -19.90 4.59
C LYS A 49 -7.20 -19.07 5.72
#